data_AF-A0A7T9DJJ5-F1
#
_entry.id   AF-A0A7T9DJJ5-F1
#
_cell.length_a   1.000
_cell.length_b   1.000
_cell.length_c   1.000
_cell.angle_alpha   90.00
_cell.angle_beta   90.00
_cell.angle_gamma   90.00
#
_symmetry.space_group_name_H-M   'P 1'
#
loop_
_entity.id
_entity.type
_entity.pdbx_description
1 polymer ?
#
loop_
_entity_poly.entity_id
_entity_poly.type
_entity_poly.pdbx_seq_one_letter_code
_entity_poly.pdbx_strand_id
1 'polypeptide(L)'
;MSNALLLLDQLHEELGKAKALPYIPWQQTNRQALVSRLKEWHAHTKQSRELVQLLIREQIQNPELKEIQVGEVNELLHQNDAVLSRNITFEEEKLKSKKLDLSESITVPTLGSEMDARMHQQWLSLHRLTERMQLVLRKTEHNESNTKELESKLFGLLKTKETELEQLKKERDVLKREKFFGNVTKKSHLEMEQEMQGLMHDFAIERHVVGDHLEQSRKKLEEYSANHAQMENKIKKLEHLVHELTKKHVEIQGILKTERDFARKVALDLESETATLRATYAKELLNLEENKHRIKREEREKLESKLQEMESQTKSQRAHIAELEALVREKERQVARLAEKLPREKEEATAPEQLPNPFTKRKKNSTF
;
A
#
# COMPACT_ATOMS: atom_id res chain seq x y z
N MET A 1 -8.80 -11.86 -61.08
CA MET A 1 -8.30 -10.47 -61.05
C MET A 1 -9.15 -9.50 -60.23
N SER A 2 -10.50 -9.51 -60.31
CA SER A 2 -11.37 -8.57 -59.57
C SER A 2 -11.22 -8.58 -58.03
N ASN A 3 -10.96 -9.73 -57.41
CA ASN A 3 -10.84 -9.83 -55.95
C ASN A 3 -9.50 -9.28 -55.42
N ALA A 4 -8.41 -9.45 -56.16
CA ALA A 4 -7.10 -8.94 -55.78
C ALA A 4 -7.05 -7.40 -55.82
N LEU A 5 -7.73 -6.78 -56.78
CA LEU A 5 -7.90 -5.32 -56.85
C LEU A 5 -8.73 -4.80 -55.67
N LEU A 6 -9.84 -5.46 -55.33
CA LEU A 6 -10.66 -5.09 -54.18
C LEU A 6 -9.88 -5.16 -52.85
N LEU A 7 -9.08 -6.20 -52.66
CA LEU A 7 -8.24 -6.35 -51.47
C LEU A 7 -7.11 -5.31 -51.42
N LEU A 8 -6.58 -4.89 -52.58
CA LEU A 8 -5.58 -3.82 -52.66
C LEU A 8 -6.19 -2.45 -52.35
N ASP A 9 -7.40 -2.18 -52.81
CA ASP A 9 -8.11 -0.93 -52.51
C ASP A 9 -8.45 -0.84 -51.02
N GLN A 10 -8.88 -1.94 -50.40
CA GLN A 10 -9.08 -2.03 -48.95
C GLN A 10 -7.79 -1.83 -48.17
N LEU A 11 -6.67 -2.41 -48.62
CA LEU A 11 -5.37 -2.21 -48.00
C LEU A 11 -4.85 -0.77 -48.18
N HIS A 12 -5.17 -0.12 -49.30
CA HIS A 12 -4.87 1.29 -49.54
C HIS A 12 -5.71 2.22 -48.65
N GLU A 13 -6.98 1.90 -48.44
CA GLU A 13 -7.87 2.63 -47.53
C GLU A 13 -7.38 2.53 -46.07
N GLU A 14 -6.96 1.34 -45.63
CA GLU A 14 -6.38 1.14 -44.29
C GLU A 14 -5.04 1.86 -44.13
N LEU A 15 -4.20 1.91 -45.18
CA LEU A 15 -2.99 2.75 -45.18
C LEU A 15 -3.31 4.24 -45.10
N GLY A 16 -4.42 4.68 -45.72
CA GLY A 16 -4.93 6.04 -45.62
C GLY A 16 -5.37 6.40 -44.21
N LYS A 17 -6.11 5.49 -43.55
CA LYS A 17 -6.55 5.65 -42.15
C LYS A 17 -5.36 5.70 -41.18
N ALA A 18 -4.37 4.82 -41.36
CA ALA A 18 -3.16 4.81 -40.55
C ALA A 18 -2.31 6.09 -40.71
N LYS A 19 -2.28 6.68 -41.92
CA LYS A 19 -1.58 7.94 -42.20
C LYS A 19 -2.31 9.17 -41.65
N ALA A 20 -3.64 9.11 -41.55
CA ALA A 20 -4.46 10.19 -41.02
C ALA A 20 -4.38 10.35 -39.49
N LEU A 21 -3.75 9.40 -38.78
CA LEU A 21 -3.52 9.51 -37.34
C LEU A 21 -2.59 10.71 -37.03
N PRO A 22 -2.98 11.62 -36.12
CA PRO A 22 -2.18 12.80 -35.80
C PRO A 22 -0.80 12.38 -35.26
N TYR A 23 0.25 12.97 -35.83
CA TYR A 23 1.62 12.76 -35.36
C TYR A 23 1.83 13.53 -34.05
N ILE A 24 1.68 12.81 -32.94
CA ILE A 24 2.11 13.27 -31.62
C ILE A 24 3.41 12.53 -31.29
N PRO A 25 4.49 13.21 -30.87
CA PRO A 25 5.69 12.52 -30.43
C PRO A 25 5.36 11.61 -29.23
N TRP A 26 5.67 10.31 -29.32
CA TRP A 26 5.42 9.34 -28.23
C TRP A 26 6.05 9.75 -26.89
N GLN A 27 7.04 10.63 -26.94
CA GLN A 27 7.74 11.22 -25.80
C GLN A 27 6.87 12.21 -25.00
N GLN A 28 5.78 12.73 -25.57
CA GLN A 28 4.95 13.76 -24.96
C GLN A 28 3.56 13.25 -24.52
N THR A 29 3.27 11.97 -24.74
CA THR A 29 1.96 11.38 -24.41
C THR A 29 1.91 10.85 -22.98
N ASN A 30 0.85 11.19 -22.24
CA ASN A 30 0.52 10.53 -20.97
C ASN A 30 0.42 9.00 -21.18
N ARG A 31 0.84 8.19 -20.20
CA ARG A 31 0.83 6.72 -20.24
C ARG A 31 -0.53 6.12 -20.62
N GLN A 32 -1.63 6.74 -20.20
CA GLN A 32 -2.98 6.32 -20.65
C GLN A 32 -3.21 6.58 -22.14
N ALA A 33 -2.77 7.74 -22.64
CA ALA A 33 -2.85 8.08 -24.06
C ALA A 33 -1.90 7.19 -24.90
N LEU A 34 -0.74 6.82 -24.36
CA LEU A 34 0.19 5.86 -24.95
C LEU A 34 -0.48 4.50 -25.18
N VAL A 35 -1.14 3.96 -24.15
CA VAL A 35 -1.84 2.66 -24.25
C VAL A 35 -2.99 2.71 -25.25
N SER A 36 -3.81 3.76 -25.23
CA SER A 36 -4.88 3.93 -26.23
C SER A 36 -4.34 3.94 -27.66
N ARG A 37 -3.23 4.65 -27.89
CA ARG A 37 -2.61 4.74 -29.21
C ARG A 37 -1.94 3.43 -29.65
N LEU A 38 -1.30 2.72 -28.73
CA LEU A 38 -0.77 1.38 -29.02
C LEU A 38 -1.89 0.42 -29.44
N LYS A 39 -3.08 0.52 -28.83
CA LYS A 39 -4.25 -0.28 -29.21
C LYS A 39 -4.79 0.05 -30.59
N GLU A 40 -4.86 1.33 -30.95
CA GLU A 40 -5.29 1.77 -32.29
C GLU A 40 -4.34 1.24 -33.36
N TRP A 41 -3.03 1.37 -33.15
CA TRP A 41 -2.03 0.82 -34.07
C TRP A 41 -2.00 -0.71 -34.13
N HIS A 42 -2.23 -1.38 -33.02
CA HIS A 42 -2.39 -2.83 -32.98
C HIS A 42 -3.61 -3.27 -33.80
N ALA A 43 -4.72 -2.53 -33.73
CA ALA A 43 -5.91 -2.82 -34.53
C ALA A 43 -5.62 -2.70 -36.04
N HIS A 44 -4.98 -1.62 -36.48
CA HIS A 44 -4.58 -1.44 -37.89
C HIS A 44 -3.58 -2.50 -38.36
N THR A 45 -2.62 -2.88 -37.51
CA THR A 45 -1.63 -3.93 -37.82
C THR A 45 -2.29 -5.29 -37.99
N LYS A 46 -3.27 -5.60 -37.14
CA LYS A 46 -4.06 -6.83 -37.23
C LYS A 46 -4.92 -6.88 -38.50
N GLN A 47 -5.62 -5.79 -38.81
CA GLN A 47 -6.42 -5.68 -40.04
C GLN A 47 -5.57 -5.76 -41.30
N SER A 48 -4.43 -5.05 -41.33
CA SER A 48 -3.48 -5.12 -42.45
C SER A 48 -2.93 -6.53 -42.64
N ARG A 49 -2.65 -7.25 -41.56
CA ARG A 49 -2.20 -8.64 -41.61
C ARG A 49 -3.28 -9.58 -42.13
N GLU A 50 -4.53 -9.43 -41.72
CA GLU A 50 -5.65 -10.22 -42.24
C GLU A 50 -5.82 -10.02 -43.75
N LEU A 51 -5.74 -8.77 -44.23
CA LEU A 51 -5.77 -8.46 -45.67
C LEU A 51 -4.57 -9.04 -46.42
N VAL A 52 -3.35 -8.94 -45.88
CA VAL A 52 -2.15 -9.54 -46.47
C VAL A 52 -2.24 -11.07 -46.52
N GLN A 53 -2.82 -11.71 -45.51
CA GLN A 53 -3.06 -13.17 -45.52
C GLN A 53 -4.07 -13.59 -46.59
N LEU A 54 -5.11 -12.77 -46.84
CA LEU A 54 -6.04 -13.00 -47.94
C LEU A 54 -5.35 -12.79 -49.30
N LEU A 55 -4.47 -11.80 -49.43
CA LEU A 55 -3.65 -11.59 -50.62
C LEU A 55 -2.70 -12.76 -50.89
N ILE A 56 -2.10 -13.37 -49.86
CA ILE A 56 -1.28 -14.59 -50.01
C ILE A 56 -2.12 -15.75 -50.57
N ARG A 57 -3.37 -15.90 -50.13
CA ARG A 57 -4.28 -16.95 -50.63
C ARG A 57 -4.62 -16.72 -52.12
N GLU A 58 -4.86 -15.48 -52.51
CA GLU A 58 -5.10 -15.09 -53.91
C GLU A 58 -3.83 -15.21 -54.78
N GLN A 59 -2.64 -15.01 -54.20
CA GLN A 59 -1.35 -15.22 -54.86
C GLN A 59 -1.06 -16.69 -55.15
N ILE A 60 -1.52 -17.61 -54.28
CA ILE A 60 -1.45 -19.06 -54.53
C ILE A 60 -2.31 -19.44 -55.75
N GLN A 61 -3.43 -18.75 -55.95
CA GLN A 61 -4.37 -19.00 -57.04
C GLN A 61 -3.94 -18.36 -58.38
N ASN A 62 -3.17 -17.27 -58.36
CA ASN A 62 -2.72 -16.55 -59.56
C ASN A 62 -1.19 -16.62 -59.73
N PRO A 63 -0.65 -17.39 -60.68
CA PRO A 63 0.79 -17.61 -60.83
C PRO A 63 1.59 -16.36 -61.20
N GLU A 64 0.95 -15.36 -61.82
CA GLU A 64 1.56 -14.08 -62.21
C GLU A 64 1.88 -13.16 -61.02
N LEU A 65 1.23 -13.39 -59.87
CA LEU A 65 1.50 -12.65 -58.63
C LEU A 65 2.64 -13.27 -57.81
N LYS A 66 3.18 -14.45 -58.18
CA LYS A 66 4.23 -15.16 -57.41
C LYS A 66 5.56 -14.41 -57.31
N GLU A 67 5.84 -13.46 -58.20
CA GLU A 67 7.05 -12.64 -58.16
C GLU A 67 7.10 -11.64 -56.98
N ILE A 68 5.97 -11.41 -56.31
CA ILE A 68 5.86 -10.44 -55.23
C ILE A 68 6.13 -11.13 -53.88
N GLN A 69 7.11 -10.62 -53.13
CA GLN A 69 7.49 -11.12 -51.80
C GLN A 69 6.46 -10.73 -50.72
N VAL A 70 5.23 -11.21 -50.85
CA VAL A 70 4.15 -10.94 -49.87
C VAL A 70 4.42 -11.63 -48.52
N GLY A 71 5.17 -12.75 -48.54
CA GLY A 71 5.56 -13.49 -47.33
C GLY A 71 6.43 -12.68 -46.36
N GLU A 72 7.41 -11.94 -46.86
CA GLU A 72 8.31 -11.10 -46.05
C GLU A 72 7.54 -9.98 -45.33
N VAL A 73 6.56 -9.38 -46.01
CA VAL A 73 5.69 -8.35 -45.42
C VAL A 73 4.76 -8.95 -44.36
N ASN A 74 4.24 -10.16 -44.59
CA ASN A 74 3.44 -10.86 -43.59
C ASN A 74 4.25 -11.21 -42.33
N GLU A 75 5.48 -11.69 -42.48
CA GLU A 75 6.38 -11.96 -41.35
C GLU A 75 6.69 -10.71 -40.53
N LEU A 76 6.93 -9.57 -41.19
CA LEU A 76 7.13 -8.28 -40.54
C LEU A 76 5.88 -7.83 -39.75
N LEU A 77 4.68 -8.00 -40.32
CA LEU A 77 3.42 -7.72 -39.63
C LEU A 77 3.20 -8.64 -38.42
N HIS A 78 3.56 -9.92 -38.54
CA HIS A 78 3.50 -10.89 -37.44
C HIS A 78 4.45 -10.50 -36.29
N GLN A 79 5.68 -10.08 -36.59
CA GLN A 79 6.64 -9.63 -35.58
C GLN A 79 6.18 -8.35 -34.89
N ASN A 80 5.63 -7.39 -35.64
CA ASN A 80 5.12 -6.15 -35.08
C ASN A 80 3.86 -6.36 -34.23
N ASP A 81 2.93 -7.22 -34.64
CA ASP A 81 1.75 -7.60 -33.86
C ASP A 81 2.13 -8.20 -32.50
N ALA A 82 3.12 -9.11 -32.47
CA ALA A 82 3.61 -9.72 -31.25
C ALA A 82 4.26 -8.69 -30.29
N VAL A 83 5.02 -7.73 -30.83
CA VAL A 83 5.66 -6.66 -30.04
C VAL A 83 4.62 -5.66 -29.52
N LEU A 84 3.65 -5.25 -30.34
CA LEU A 84 2.56 -4.38 -29.94
C LEU A 84 1.70 -5.02 -28.84
N SER A 85 1.33 -6.30 -29.00
CA SER A 85 0.62 -7.08 -27.98
C SER A 85 1.35 -7.10 -26.64
N ARG A 86 2.65 -7.43 -26.63
CA ARG A 86 3.47 -7.47 -25.40
C ARG A 86 3.59 -6.10 -24.74
N ASN A 87 3.75 -5.05 -25.53
CA ASN A 87 3.90 -3.69 -25.01
C ASN A 87 2.58 -3.15 -24.44
N ILE A 88 1.43 -3.49 -25.05
CA ILE A 88 0.11 -3.16 -24.49
C ILE A 88 -0.09 -3.85 -23.14
N THR A 89 0.18 -5.16 -23.04
CA THR A 89 -0.01 -5.90 -21.77
C THR A 89 0.89 -5.36 -20.66
N PHE A 90 2.15 -5.06 -20.98
CA PHE A 90 3.11 -4.52 -20.00
C PHE A 90 2.70 -3.14 -19.47
N GLU A 91 2.27 -2.24 -20.35
CA GLU A 91 1.86 -0.89 -19.95
C GLU A 91 0.51 -0.90 -19.21
N GLU A 92 -0.42 -1.79 -19.56
CA GLU A 92 -1.66 -2.00 -18.81
C GLU A 92 -1.44 -2.58 -17.41
N GLU A 93 -0.52 -3.53 -17.25
CA GLU A 93 -0.15 -4.09 -15.95
C GLU A 93 0.47 -3.03 -15.05
N LYS A 94 1.33 -2.17 -15.60
CA LYS A 94 1.90 -1.03 -14.87
C LYS A 94 0.84 -0.01 -14.44
N LEU A 95 -0.13 0.31 -15.29
CA LEU A 95 -1.26 1.17 -14.93
C LEU A 95 -2.15 0.58 -13.82
N LYS A 96 -2.28 -0.75 -13.75
CA LYS A 96 -3.07 -1.44 -12.71
C LYS A 96 -2.32 -1.55 -11.38
N SER A 97 -1.00 -1.57 -11.39
CA SER A 97 -0.20 -1.63 -10.17
C SER A 97 -0.21 -0.26 -9.46
N LYS A 98 -0.74 -0.20 -8.22
CA LYS A 98 -0.82 1.02 -7.38
C LYS A 98 0.53 1.64 -6.98
N LYS A 99 1.66 1.12 -7.46
CA LYS A 99 3.01 1.67 -7.26
C LYS A 99 3.37 2.59 -8.43
N LEU A 100 2.58 3.64 -8.63
CA LEU A 100 2.97 4.73 -9.52
C LEU A 100 3.64 5.80 -8.66
N ASP A 101 4.96 5.81 -8.68
CA ASP A 101 5.73 6.94 -8.19
C ASP A 101 5.31 8.17 -9.00
N LEU A 102 4.78 9.18 -8.32
CA LEU A 102 4.33 10.45 -8.92
C LEU A 102 5.49 11.25 -9.56
N SER A 103 6.74 10.80 -9.39
CA SER A 103 7.94 11.34 -10.02
C SER A 103 8.33 10.63 -11.32
N GLU A 104 7.67 9.51 -11.66
CA GLU A 104 7.81 8.88 -12.96
C GLU A 104 7.02 9.71 -13.98
N SER A 105 7.53 10.91 -14.29
CA SER A 105 7.31 11.57 -15.58
C SER A 105 8.05 10.73 -16.63
N ILE A 106 7.52 9.55 -16.92
CA ILE A 106 8.18 8.54 -17.77
C ILE A 106 7.98 8.93 -19.22
N THR A 107 8.76 9.90 -19.69
CA THR A 107 9.22 9.82 -21.07
C THR A 107 9.94 8.48 -21.18
N VAL A 108 9.45 7.55 -22.02
CA VAL A 108 10.21 6.36 -22.45
C VAL A 108 10.70 6.66 -23.87
N PRO A 109 11.80 7.44 -24.05
CA PRO A 109 12.17 7.95 -25.37
C PRO A 109 12.64 6.83 -26.29
N THR A 110 13.19 5.76 -25.71
CA THR A 110 13.68 4.56 -26.39
C THR A 110 12.54 3.73 -26.97
N LEU A 111 11.48 3.47 -26.21
CA LEU A 111 10.29 2.76 -26.70
C LEU A 111 9.54 3.59 -27.75
N GLY A 112 9.41 4.90 -27.55
CA GLY A 112 8.77 5.79 -28.52
C GLY A 112 9.49 5.81 -29.88
N SER A 113 10.81 5.97 -29.87
CA SER A 113 11.63 5.99 -31.11
C SER A 113 11.67 4.63 -31.81
N GLU A 114 11.71 3.53 -31.05
CA GLU A 114 11.69 2.18 -31.62
C GLU A 114 10.34 1.85 -32.26
N MET A 115 9.23 2.25 -31.61
CA MET A 115 7.89 2.03 -32.13
C MET A 115 7.61 2.91 -33.36
N ASP A 116 8.04 4.16 -33.37
CA ASP A 116 7.99 5.02 -34.56
C ASP A 116 8.73 4.40 -35.75
N ALA A 117 9.95 3.92 -35.53
CA ALA A 117 10.75 3.28 -36.58
C ALA A 117 10.06 2.02 -37.12
N ARG A 118 9.52 1.17 -36.25
CA ARG A 118 8.80 -0.05 -36.64
C ARG A 118 7.50 0.23 -37.39
N MET A 119 6.73 1.22 -36.94
CA MET A 119 5.48 1.64 -37.60
C MET A 119 5.77 2.24 -38.97
N HIS A 120 6.81 3.07 -39.08
CA HIS A 120 7.23 3.63 -40.35
C HIS A 120 7.74 2.55 -41.32
N GLN A 121 8.52 1.59 -40.84
CA GLN A 121 8.99 0.45 -41.63
C GLN A 121 7.83 -0.44 -42.11
N GLN A 122 6.82 -0.66 -41.27
CA GLN A 122 5.60 -1.38 -41.64
C GLN A 122 4.82 -0.65 -42.73
N TRP A 123 4.63 0.66 -42.57
CA TRP A 123 3.92 1.49 -43.53
C TRP A 123 4.62 1.50 -44.90
N LEU A 124 5.94 1.70 -44.93
CA LEU A 124 6.73 1.67 -46.17
C LEU A 124 6.67 0.31 -46.86
N SER A 125 6.74 -0.78 -46.09
CA SER A 125 6.68 -2.15 -46.61
C SER A 125 5.32 -2.46 -47.24
N LEU A 126 4.23 -2.06 -46.58
CA LEU A 126 2.87 -2.21 -47.10
C LEU A 126 2.63 -1.35 -48.33
N HIS A 127 3.05 -0.09 -48.32
CA HIS A 127 2.89 0.82 -49.46
C HIS A 127 3.64 0.32 -50.70
N ARG A 128 4.90 -0.10 -50.53
CA ARG A 128 5.71 -0.69 -51.60
C ARG A 128 5.07 -1.98 -52.15
N LEU A 129 4.45 -2.79 -51.29
CA LEU A 129 3.73 -3.99 -51.71
C LEU A 129 2.50 -3.63 -52.57
N THR A 130 1.69 -2.66 -52.13
CA THR A 130 0.52 -2.18 -52.90
C THR A 130 0.94 -1.66 -54.27
N GLU A 131 1.98 -0.83 -54.35
CA GLU A 131 2.48 -0.28 -55.61
C GLU A 131 3.01 -1.36 -56.56
N ARG A 132 3.78 -2.32 -56.04
CA ARG A 132 4.29 -3.44 -56.85
C ARG A 132 3.16 -4.32 -57.37
N MET A 133 2.14 -4.60 -56.55
CA MET A 133 0.97 -5.37 -56.97
C MET A 133 0.15 -4.64 -58.04
N GLN A 134 -0.06 -3.32 -57.89
CA GLN A 134 -0.73 -2.50 -58.91
C GLN A 134 0.03 -2.47 -60.23
N LEU A 135 1.36 -2.39 -60.19
CA LEU A 135 2.20 -2.41 -61.40
C LEU A 135 2.16 -3.76 -62.13
N VAL A 136 2.12 -4.87 -61.39
CA VAL A 136 2.00 -6.22 -61.99
C VAL A 136 0.62 -6.40 -62.61
N LEU A 137 -0.45 -6.02 -61.90
CA LEU A 137 -1.82 -6.09 -62.42
C LEU A 137 -2.02 -5.23 -63.68
N ARG A 138 -1.40 -4.05 -63.75
CA ARG A 138 -1.42 -3.21 -64.97
C ARG A 138 -0.64 -3.82 -66.13
N LYS A 139 0.41 -4.60 -65.85
CA LYS A 139 1.20 -5.30 -66.88
C LYS A 139 0.47 -6.52 -67.44
N THR A 140 -0.27 -7.24 -66.62
CA THR A 140 -1.06 -8.41 -67.04
C THR A 140 -2.26 -7.97 -67.90
N GLU A 141 -2.92 -6.86 -67.55
CA GLU A 141 -3.95 -6.21 -68.38
C GLU A 141 -3.43 -5.77 -69.76
N HIS A 142 -2.13 -5.49 -69.91
CA HIS A 142 -1.51 -5.09 -71.18
C HIS A 142 -1.02 -6.27 -72.04
N ASN A 143 -0.83 -7.46 -71.44
CA ASN A 143 -0.26 -8.63 -72.11
C ASN A 143 -1.31 -9.59 -72.70
N GLU A 144 -2.59 -9.48 -72.30
CA GLU A 144 -3.69 -10.29 -72.87
C GLU A 144 -4.13 -9.82 -74.27
N SER A 145 -3.62 -8.69 -74.77
CA SER A 145 -3.95 -8.18 -76.11
C SER A 145 -2.87 -8.50 -77.15
N ASN A 146 -2.87 -9.72 -77.68
CA ASN A 146 -2.18 -10.13 -78.91
C ASN A 146 -3.04 -11.23 -79.58
N THR A 147 -3.33 -11.31 -80.89
CA THR A 147 -2.71 -10.74 -82.10
C THR A 147 -3.62 -10.76 -83.35
N LYS A 148 -4.96 -10.91 -83.25
CA LYS A 148 -5.86 -10.89 -84.44
C LYS A 148 -7.06 -9.94 -84.37
N GLU A 149 -7.54 -9.63 -83.17
CA GLU A 149 -8.52 -8.55 -83.01
C GLU A 149 -7.88 -7.16 -83.13
N LEU A 150 -6.56 -7.02 -82.94
CA LEU A 150 -5.88 -5.74 -83.03
C LEU A 150 -5.82 -5.21 -84.45
N GLU A 151 -5.81 -6.04 -85.50
CA GLU A 151 -5.88 -5.54 -86.89
C GLU A 151 -7.29 -5.08 -87.24
N SER A 152 -8.32 -5.79 -86.79
CA SER A 152 -9.73 -5.41 -86.97
C SER A 152 -10.11 -4.21 -86.09
N LYS A 153 -9.59 -4.13 -84.85
CA LYS A 153 -9.73 -2.98 -83.95
C LYS A 153 -8.79 -1.85 -84.33
N LEU A 154 -7.66 -2.05 -85.00
CA LEU A 154 -6.84 -0.97 -85.59
C LEU A 154 -7.50 -0.42 -86.83
N PHE A 155 -8.12 -1.26 -87.67
CA PHE A 155 -8.94 -0.78 -88.80
C PHE A 155 -10.22 -0.11 -88.30
N GLY A 156 -10.82 -0.66 -87.25
CA GLY A 156 -11.95 -0.09 -86.52
C GLY A 156 -11.58 1.23 -85.85
N LEU A 157 -10.42 1.29 -85.19
CA LEU A 157 -9.84 2.50 -84.58
C LEU A 157 -9.38 3.48 -85.63
N LEU A 158 -8.88 3.05 -86.78
CA LEU A 158 -8.52 3.94 -87.89
C LEU A 158 -9.78 4.55 -88.49
N LYS A 159 -10.85 3.76 -88.67
CA LYS A 159 -12.15 4.28 -89.07
C LYS A 159 -12.77 5.17 -88.00
N THR A 160 -12.70 4.78 -86.71
CA THR A 160 -13.22 5.65 -85.64
C THR A 160 -12.37 6.90 -85.50
N LYS A 161 -11.04 6.82 -85.69
CA LYS A 161 -10.12 7.97 -85.70
C LYS A 161 -10.27 8.81 -86.95
N GLU A 162 -10.65 8.26 -88.10
CA GLU A 162 -11.04 9.01 -89.29
C GLU A 162 -12.38 9.71 -89.09
N THR A 163 -13.38 9.03 -88.51
CA THR A 163 -14.65 9.66 -88.16
C THR A 163 -14.47 10.69 -87.04
N GLU A 164 -13.58 10.45 -86.08
CA GLU A 164 -13.19 11.41 -85.04
C GLU A 164 -12.38 12.54 -85.66
N LEU A 165 -11.55 12.31 -86.67
CA LEU A 165 -10.86 13.39 -87.40
C LEU A 165 -11.81 14.23 -88.23
N GLU A 166 -12.84 13.62 -88.82
CA GLU A 166 -13.89 14.34 -89.53
C GLU A 166 -14.83 15.07 -88.57
N GLN A 167 -15.16 14.48 -87.43
CA GLN A 167 -15.88 15.14 -86.34
C GLN A 167 -15.04 16.26 -85.76
N LEU A 168 -13.75 16.06 -85.47
CA LEU A 168 -12.82 17.10 -85.02
C LEU A 168 -12.58 18.17 -86.09
N LYS A 169 -12.65 17.85 -87.39
CA LYS A 169 -12.64 18.87 -88.45
C LYS A 169 -13.93 19.68 -88.45
N LYS A 170 -15.09 19.03 -88.30
CA LYS A 170 -16.39 19.70 -88.17
C LYS A 170 -16.47 20.52 -86.90
N GLU A 171 -16.03 20.00 -85.76
CA GLU A 171 -15.90 20.69 -84.47
C GLU A 171 -14.85 21.79 -84.55
N ARG A 172 -13.73 21.61 -85.24
CA ARG A 172 -12.78 22.69 -85.51
C ARG A 172 -13.41 23.76 -86.38
N ASP A 173 -14.26 23.41 -87.34
CA ASP A 173 -14.96 24.38 -88.19
C ASP A 173 -16.11 25.07 -87.44
N VAL A 174 -16.77 24.38 -86.51
CA VAL A 174 -17.71 24.95 -85.55
C VAL A 174 -16.99 25.84 -84.55
N LEU A 175 -15.90 25.39 -83.92
CA LEU A 175 -15.04 26.17 -83.03
C LEU A 175 -14.36 27.34 -83.76
N LYS A 176 -14.03 27.20 -85.05
CA LYS A 176 -13.59 28.32 -85.87
C LYS A 176 -14.75 29.29 -86.03
N ARG A 177 -15.95 28.84 -86.39
CA ARG A 177 -17.14 29.72 -86.44
C ARG A 177 -17.40 30.36 -85.07
N GLU A 178 -17.36 29.64 -83.96
CA GLU A 178 -17.54 30.15 -82.60
C GLU A 178 -16.42 31.12 -82.19
N LYS A 179 -15.16 30.84 -82.53
CA LYS A 179 -14.03 31.78 -82.33
C LYS A 179 -14.13 33.01 -83.23
N PHE A 180 -14.60 32.86 -84.47
CA PHE A 180 -14.82 33.97 -85.42
C PHE A 180 -16.04 34.81 -85.03
N PHE A 181 -17.08 34.20 -84.44
CA PHE A 181 -18.26 34.89 -83.92
C PHE A 181 -18.09 35.41 -82.50
N GLY A 182 -17.02 35.05 -81.78
CA GLY A 182 -16.46 35.80 -80.65
C GLY A 182 -17.40 36.17 -79.49
N ASN A 183 -18.60 35.58 -79.36
CA ASN A 183 -19.68 36.16 -78.56
C ASN A 183 -20.36 35.22 -77.55
N VAL A 184 -19.73 34.14 -77.06
CA VAL A 184 -20.44 33.27 -76.08
C VAL A 184 -19.63 32.83 -74.84
N THR A 185 -18.33 33.10 -74.73
CA THR A 185 -17.55 32.61 -73.55
C THR A 185 -16.82 33.66 -72.73
N LYS A 186 -16.87 34.93 -73.11
CA LYS A 186 -16.49 36.01 -72.18
C LYS A 186 -17.76 36.45 -71.48
N LYS A 187 -17.91 36.09 -70.19
CA LYS A 187 -18.85 36.79 -69.30
C LYS A 187 -18.68 38.29 -69.58
N SER A 188 -19.79 39.01 -69.73
CA SER A 188 -19.71 40.45 -70.00
C SER A 188 -18.83 41.08 -68.91
N HIS A 189 -18.00 42.07 -69.24
CA HIS A 189 -17.16 42.74 -68.23
C HIS A 189 -17.99 43.19 -67.01
N LEU A 190 -19.24 43.58 -67.26
CA LEU A 190 -20.24 43.90 -66.24
C LEU A 190 -20.58 42.72 -65.31
N GLU A 191 -20.73 41.50 -65.83
CA GLU A 191 -21.00 40.30 -65.03
C GLU A 191 -19.80 39.91 -64.18
N MET A 192 -18.59 40.03 -64.72
CA MET A 192 -17.36 39.81 -63.93
C MET A 192 -17.18 40.87 -62.84
N GLU A 193 -17.51 42.13 -63.13
CA GLU A 193 -17.49 43.21 -62.12
C GLU A 193 -18.53 42.98 -61.02
N GLN A 194 -19.73 42.51 -61.38
CA GLN A 194 -20.77 42.16 -60.40
C GLN A 194 -20.37 40.96 -59.54
N GLU A 195 -19.79 39.91 -60.13
CA GLU A 195 -19.26 38.76 -59.38
C GLU A 195 -18.12 39.19 -58.44
N MET A 196 -17.22 40.06 -58.91
CA MET A 196 -16.14 40.61 -58.09
C MET A 196 -16.67 41.48 -56.94
N GLN A 197 -17.68 42.31 -57.19
CA GLN A 197 -18.34 43.10 -56.14
C GLN A 197 -19.05 42.21 -55.12
N GLY A 198 -19.74 41.16 -55.56
CA GLY A 198 -20.35 40.14 -54.69
C GLY A 198 -19.30 39.48 -53.78
N LEU A 199 -18.20 39.00 -54.37
CA LEU A 199 -17.10 38.40 -53.61
C LEU A 199 -16.43 39.39 -52.64
N MET A 200 -16.27 40.66 -53.03
CA MET A 200 -15.75 41.69 -52.11
C MET A 200 -16.69 41.97 -50.95
N HIS A 201 -18.01 41.93 -51.19
CA HIS A 201 -19.02 42.11 -50.15
C HIS A 201 -19.02 40.93 -49.18
N ASP A 202 -19.04 39.70 -49.70
CA ASP A 202 -18.99 38.48 -48.90
C ASP A 202 -17.70 38.42 -48.06
N PHE A 203 -16.56 38.79 -48.67
CA PHE A 203 -15.28 38.90 -47.95
C PHE A 203 -15.32 39.95 -46.83
N ALA A 204 -15.99 41.09 -47.05
CA ALA A 204 -16.15 42.12 -46.03
C ALA A 204 -17.01 41.62 -44.85
N ILE A 205 -18.08 40.87 -45.14
CA ILE A 205 -18.93 40.23 -44.12
C ILE A 205 -18.13 39.19 -43.34
N GLU A 206 -17.46 38.26 -44.01
CA GLU A 206 -16.63 37.24 -43.35
C GLU A 206 -15.55 37.87 -42.48
N ARG A 207 -14.87 38.91 -42.98
CA ARG A 207 -13.87 39.65 -42.21
C ARG A 207 -14.46 40.27 -40.94
N HIS A 208 -15.68 40.82 -41.00
CA HIS A 208 -16.36 41.36 -39.82
C HIS A 208 -16.70 40.25 -38.82
N VAL A 209 -17.27 39.15 -39.29
CA VAL A 209 -17.64 38.00 -38.43
C VAL A 209 -16.41 37.42 -37.75
N VAL A 210 -15.30 37.26 -38.47
CA VAL A 210 -14.01 36.82 -37.91
C VAL A 210 -13.49 37.83 -36.89
N GLY A 211 -13.60 39.14 -37.18
CA GLY A 211 -13.26 40.22 -36.24
C GLY A 211 -14.02 40.11 -34.91
N ASP A 212 -15.34 39.93 -34.98
CA ASP A 212 -16.20 39.76 -33.79
C ASP A 212 -15.82 38.51 -32.99
N HIS A 213 -15.55 37.39 -33.67
CA HIS A 213 -15.11 36.16 -33.02
C HIS A 213 -13.74 36.32 -32.33
N LEU A 214 -12.82 37.06 -32.94
CA LEU A 214 -11.52 37.36 -32.35
C LEU A 214 -11.68 38.24 -31.10
N GLU A 215 -12.54 39.25 -31.14
CA GLU A 215 -12.80 40.12 -29.99
C GLU A 215 -13.46 39.35 -28.84
N GLN A 216 -14.44 38.50 -29.13
CA GLN A 216 -15.06 37.61 -28.13
C GLN A 216 -14.05 36.64 -27.52
N SER A 217 -13.17 36.06 -28.35
CA SER A 217 -12.13 35.14 -27.88
C SER A 217 -11.11 35.86 -26.99
N ARG A 218 -10.78 37.12 -27.32
CA ARG A 218 -9.91 37.95 -26.51
C ARG A 218 -10.53 38.27 -25.14
N LYS A 219 -11.82 38.62 -25.10
CA LYS A 219 -12.56 38.84 -23.83
C LYS A 219 -12.54 37.60 -22.95
N LYS A 220 -12.82 36.42 -23.52
CA LYS A 220 -12.74 35.15 -22.79
C LYS A 220 -11.32 34.87 -22.28
N LEU A 221 -10.29 35.17 -23.07
CA LEU A 221 -8.90 35.00 -22.64
C LEU A 221 -8.55 35.91 -21.46
N GLU A 222 -9.02 37.16 -21.47
CA GLU A 222 -8.84 38.11 -20.36
C GLU A 222 -9.56 37.63 -19.09
N GLU A 223 -10.79 37.12 -19.21
CA GLU A 223 -11.53 36.49 -18.10
C GLU A 223 -10.79 35.27 -17.53
N TYR A 224 -10.29 34.37 -18.38
CA TYR A 224 -9.51 33.22 -17.92
C TYR A 224 -8.20 33.64 -17.25
N SER A 225 -7.53 34.67 -17.76
CA SER A 225 -6.32 35.22 -17.15
C SER A 225 -6.60 35.80 -15.76
N ALA A 226 -7.68 36.56 -15.60
CA ALA A 226 -8.10 37.10 -14.30
C ALA A 226 -8.45 35.98 -13.31
N ASN A 227 -9.19 34.96 -13.75
CA ASN A 227 -9.52 33.79 -12.93
C ASN A 227 -8.27 33.02 -12.52
N HIS A 228 -7.30 32.87 -13.43
CA HIS A 228 -6.03 32.21 -13.14
C HIS A 228 -5.25 32.96 -12.05
N ALA A 229 -5.13 34.30 -12.17
CA ALA A 229 -4.48 35.12 -11.15
C ALA A 229 -5.18 35.05 -9.78
N GLN A 230 -6.52 34.99 -9.77
CA GLN A 230 -7.26 34.79 -8.52
C GLN A 230 -7.00 33.41 -7.89
N MET A 231 -6.96 32.35 -8.69
CA MET A 231 -6.67 31.01 -8.20
C MET A 231 -5.24 30.89 -7.68
N GLU A 232 -4.27 31.50 -8.38
CA GLU A 232 -2.88 31.56 -7.92
C GLU A 232 -2.76 32.25 -6.55
N ASN A 233 -3.48 33.36 -6.35
CA ASN A 233 -3.54 34.02 -5.05
C ASN A 233 -4.20 33.17 -3.96
N LYS A 234 -5.23 32.38 -4.29
CA LYS A 234 -5.83 31.42 -3.34
C LYS A 234 -4.86 30.29 -2.99
N ILE A 235 -4.10 29.79 -3.97
CA ILE A 235 -3.07 28.76 -3.75
C ILE A 235 -2.02 29.29 -2.77
N LYS A 236 -1.47 30.50 -3.01
CA LYS A 236 -0.50 31.12 -2.10
C LYS A 236 -1.02 31.29 -0.67
N LYS A 237 -2.30 31.66 -0.50
CA LYS A 237 -2.94 31.76 0.82
C LYS A 237 -3.06 30.39 1.50
N LEU A 238 -3.44 29.35 0.75
CA LEU A 238 -3.53 27.99 1.28
C LEU A 238 -2.15 27.44 1.65
N GLU A 239 -1.13 27.67 0.84
CA GLU A 239 0.26 27.29 1.15
C GLU A 239 0.74 27.94 2.45
N HIS A 240 0.44 29.22 2.66
CA HIS A 240 0.75 29.91 3.91
C HIS A 240 0.04 29.28 5.11
N LEU A 241 -1.28 29.02 5.00
CA LEU A 241 -2.04 28.37 6.08
C LEU A 241 -1.51 26.96 6.40
N VAL A 242 -1.14 26.18 5.38
CA VAL A 242 -0.54 24.86 5.56
C VAL A 242 0.80 24.97 6.29
N HIS A 243 1.62 25.96 5.95
CA HIS A 243 2.88 26.21 6.64
C HIS A 243 2.68 26.57 8.11
N GLU A 244 1.73 27.46 8.42
CA GLU A 244 1.39 27.80 9.81
C GLU A 244 0.86 26.61 10.60
N LEU A 245 -0.03 25.80 10.01
CA LEU A 245 -0.54 24.57 10.62
C LEU A 245 0.59 23.58 10.89
N THR A 246 1.52 23.41 9.95
CA THR A 246 2.68 22.52 10.13
C THR A 246 3.57 23.00 11.27
N LYS A 247 3.81 24.31 11.37
CA LYS A 247 4.56 24.90 12.48
C LYS A 247 3.87 24.63 13.83
N LYS A 248 2.56 24.86 13.92
CA LYS A 248 1.77 24.57 15.13
C LYS A 248 1.76 23.09 15.48
N HIS A 249 1.71 22.21 14.48
CA HIS A 249 1.80 20.77 14.70
C HIS A 249 3.14 20.36 15.32
N VAL A 250 4.26 20.92 14.83
CA VAL A 250 5.59 20.67 15.40
C VAL A 250 5.70 21.21 16.84
N GLU A 251 5.13 22.40 17.11
CA GLU A 251 5.06 22.96 18.48
C GLU A 251 4.30 22.03 19.43
N ILE A 252 3.11 21.56 19.04
CA ILE A 252 2.31 20.62 19.84
C ILE A 252 3.06 19.30 20.07
N GLN A 253 3.69 18.76 19.03
CA GLN A 253 4.49 17.54 19.15
C GLN A 253 5.65 17.72 20.14
N GLY A 254 6.26 18.90 20.19
CA GLY A 254 7.27 19.26 21.18
C GLY A 254 6.72 19.24 22.60
N ILE A 255 5.59 19.91 22.83
CA ILE A 255 4.93 19.96 24.15
C ILE A 255 4.56 18.56 24.63
N LEU A 256 3.92 17.75 23.77
CA LEU A 256 3.53 16.37 24.11
C LEU A 256 4.74 15.48 24.47
N LYS A 257 5.89 15.67 23.80
CA LYS A 257 7.12 14.96 24.18
C LYS A 257 7.59 15.38 25.57
N THR A 258 7.59 16.68 25.88
CA THR A 258 7.99 17.17 27.20
C THR A 258 7.05 16.70 28.31
N GLU A 259 5.73 16.70 28.07
CA GLU A 259 4.74 16.20 29.03
C GLU A 259 4.90 14.69 29.27
N ARG A 260 5.11 13.91 28.20
CA ARG A 260 5.37 12.48 28.31
C ARG A 260 6.65 12.20 29.11
N ASP A 261 7.73 12.93 28.83
CA ASP A 261 9.01 12.74 29.51
C ASP A 261 8.91 13.15 31.00
N PHE A 262 8.14 14.20 31.30
CA PHE A 262 7.80 14.59 32.67
C PHE A 262 6.98 13.52 33.39
N ALA A 263 5.91 13.02 32.79
CA ALA A 263 5.09 11.95 33.36
C ALA A 263 5.90 10.68 33.64
N ARG A 264 6.81 10.32 32.72
CA ARG A 264 7.73 9.20 32.92
C ARG A 264 8.67 9.41 34.09
N LYS A 265 9.20 10.62 34.27
CA LYS A 265 10.04 10.96 35.41
C LYS A 265 9.28 10.83 36.73
N VAL A 266 8.07 11.39 36.82
CA VAL A 266 7.22 11.29 38.02
C VAL A 266 6.90 9.84 38.35
N ALA A 267 6.60 9.00 37.35
CA ALA A 267 6.35 7.57 37.58
C ALA A 267 7.58 6.85 38.17
N LEU A 268 8.77 7.11 37.62
CA LEU A 268 10.02 6.54 38.15
C LEU A 268 10.33 7.03 39.58
N ASP A 269 10.09 8.31 39.86
CA ASP A 269 10.28 8.88 41.19
C ASP A 269 9.34 8.19 42.20
N LEU A 270 8.06 8.03 41.87
CA LEU A 270 7.08 7.30 42.70
C LEU A 270 7.43 5.82 42.88
N GLU A 271 7.90 5.14 41.83
CA GLU A 271 8.39 3.76 41.94
C GLU A 271 9.58 3.66 42.89
N SER A 272 10.50 4.61 42.83
CA SER A 272 11.66 4.66 43.72
C SER A 272 11.25 4.92 45.18
N GLU A 273 10.36 5.90 45.43
CA GLU A 273 9.85 6.21 46.76
C GLU A 273 9.08 5.03 47.35
N THR A 274 8.19 4.41 46.57
CA THR A 274 7.45 3.23 47.03
C THR A 274 8.37 2.03 47.29
N ALA A 275 9.44 1.84 46.52
CA ALA A 275 10.45 0.82 46.79
C ALA A 275 11.19 1.09 48.11
N THR A 276 11.60 2.35 48.35
CA THR A 276 12.25 2.72 49.62
C THR A 276 11.33 2.55 50.83
N LEU A 277 10.06 2.95 50.72
CA LEU A 277 9.05 2.74 51.76
C LEU A 277 8.80 1.26 52.04
N ARG A 278 8.71 0.43 50.99
CA ARG A 278 8.60 -1.03 51.17
C ARG A 278 9.81 -1.60 51.92
N ALA A 279 11.01 -1.13 51.59
CA ALA A 279 12.22 -1.56 52.27
C ALA A 279 12.25 -1.12 53.75
N THR A 280 11.82 0.11 54.06
CA THR A 280 11.73 0.59 55.45
C THR A 280 10.70 -0.21 56.24
N TYR A 281 9.50 -0.44 55.70
CA TYR A 281 8.48 -1.26 56.36
C TYR A 281 8.93 -2.71 56.56
N ALA A 282 9.59 -3.31 55.57
CA ALA A 282 10.13 -4.66 55.72
C ALA A 282 11.17 -4.74 56.86
N LYS A 283 12.03 -3.73 56.97
CA LYS A 283 13.03 -3.63 58.06
C LYS A 283 12.36 -3.42 59.42
N GLU A 284 11.36 -2.55 59.51
CA GLU A 284 10.61 -2.33 60.75
C GLU A 284 9.87 -3.59 61.20
N LEU A 285 9.27 -4.31 60.25
CA LEU A 285 8.56 -5.56 60.52
C LEU A 285 9.52 -6.64 61.03
N LEU A 286 10.71 -6.77 60.42
CA LEU A 286 11.76 -7.67 60.90
C LEU A 286 12.19 -7.29 62.33
N ASN A 287 12.45 -6.00 62.59
CA ASN A 287 12.83 -5.53 63.93
C ASN A 287 11.74 -5.82 64.97
N LEU A 288 10.46 -5.69 64.61
CA LEU A 288 9.34 -6.03 65.48
C LEU A 288 9.27 -7.53 65.77
N GLU A 289 9.50 -8.38 64.77
CA GLU A 289 9.58 -9.83 64.96
C GLU A 289 10.75 -10.23 65.85
N GLU A 290 11.94 -9.65 65.63
CA GLU A 290 13.11 -9.86 66.47
C GLU A 290 12.85 -9.44 67.92
N ASN A 291 12.27 -8.24 68.13
CA ASN A 291 11.90 -7.74 69.46
C ASN A 291 10.85 -8.65 70.13
N LYS A 292 9.83 -9.09 69.39
CA LYS A 292 8.83 -10.05 69.88
C LYS A 292 9.49 -11.37 70.30
N HIS A 293 10.42 -11.89 69.51
CA HIS A 293 11.15 -13.11 69.86
C HIS A 293 12.08 -12.91 71.06
N ARG A 294 12.69 -11.73 71.20
CA ARG A 294 13.51 -11.37 72.36
C ARG A 294 12.67 -11.32 73.64
N ILE A 295 11.57 -10.57 73.65
CA ILE A 295 10.65 -10.46 74.80
C ILE A 295 10.12 -11.84 75.18
N LYS A 296 9.68 -12.65 74.20
CA LYS A 296 9.23 -14.02 74.47
C LYS A 296 10.30 -14.90 75.11
N ARG A 297 11.57 -14.74 74.73
CA ARG A 297 12.69 -15.47 75.34
C ARG A 297 12.92 -14.99 76.78
N GLU A 298 13.00 -13.68 77.00
CA GLU A 298 13.16 -13.10 78.34
C GLU A 298 12.02 -13.49 79.29
N GLU A 299 10.77 -13.49 78.82
CA GLU A 299 9.62 -13.92 79.62
C GLU A 299 9.67 -15.42 79.92
N ARG A 300 10.04 -16.26 78.95
CA ARG A 300 10.24 -17.70 79.18
C ARG A 300 11.32 -17.95 80.22
N GLU A 301 12.48 -17.32 80.09
CA GLU A 301 13.58 -17.43 81.05
C GLU A 301 13.16 -17.01 82.46
N LYS A 302 12.43 -15.88 82.59
CA LYS A 302 11.88 -15.42 83.88
C LYS A 302 10.85 -16.39 84.47
N LEU A 303 9.99 -16.97 83.63
CA LEU A 303 9.01 -17.95 84.07
C LEU A 303 9.69 -19.25 84.49
N GLU A 304 10.64 -19.75 83.71
CA GLU A 304 11.43 -20.95 84.01
C GLU A 304 12.21 -20.77 85.32
N SER A 305 12.85 -19.61 85.54
CA SER A 305 13.58 -19.34 86.78
C SER A 305 12.64 -19.34 88.00
N LYS A 306 11.47 -18.69 87.89
CA LYS A 306 10.45 -18.70 88.95
C LYS A 306 9.91 -20.10 89.20
N LEU A 307 9.70 -20.89 88.15
CA LEU A 307 9.19 -22.26 88.24
C LEU A 307 10.20 -23.14 88.98
N GLN A 308 11.49 -23.04 88.64
CA GLN A 308 12.57 -23.72 89.36
C GLN A 308 12.66 -23.30 90.83
N GLU A 309 12.52 -22.01 91.12
CA GLU A 309 12.50 -21.50 92.50
C GLU A 309 11.31 -22.09 93.28
N MET A 310 10.10 -22.04 92.72
CA MET A 310 8.89 -22.62 93.31
C MET A 310 9.00 -24.14 93.51
N GLU A 311 9.58 -24.87 92.56
CA GLU A 311 9.86 -26.29 92.69
C GLU A 311 10.82 -26.58 93.84
N SER A 312 11.88 -25.77 93.99
CA SER A 312 12.85 -25.90 95.07
C SER A 312 12.23 -25.61 96.44
N GLN A 313 11.40 -24.57 96.56
CA GLN A 313 10.65 -24.23 97.76
C GLN A 313 9.67 -25.34 98.13
N THR A 314 8.94 -25.88 97.14
CA THR A 314 8.01 -27.00 97.35
C THR A 314 8.74 -28.25 97.84
N LYS A 315 9.91 -28.57 97.28
CA LYS A 315 10.74 -29.69 97.76
C LYS A 315 11.20 -29.49 99.20
N SER A 316 11.66 -28.28 99.56
CA SER A 316 12.03 -27.95 100.94
C SER A 316 10.86 -28.04 101.91
N GLN A 317 9.70 -27.50 101.56
CA GLN A 317 8.49 -27.61 102.38
C GLN A 317 8.04 -29.06 102.56
N ARG A 318 8.09 -29.88 101.50
CA ARG A 318 7.80 -31.32 101.60
C ARG A 318 8.78 -32.04 102.55
N ALA A 319 10.06 -31.68 102.52
CA ALA A 319 11.04 -32.22 103.45
C ALA A 319 10.70 -31.83 104.91
N HIS A 320 10.38 -30.56 105.17
CA HIS A 320 9.95 -30.12 106.51
C HIS A 320 8.67 -30.79 106.99
N ILE A 321 7.68 -30.98 106.11
CA ILE A 321 6.46 -31.73 106.45
C ILE A 321 6.83 -33.17 106.85
N ALA A 322 7.69 -33.84 106.09
CA ALA A 322 8.13 -35.20 106.42
C ALA A 322 8.87 -35.28 107.77
N GLU A 323 9.72 -34.29 108.07
CA GLU A 323 10.39 -34.17 109.37
C GLU A 323 9.39 -33.96 110.52
N LEU A 324 8.40 -33.07 110.33
CA LEU A 324 7.35 -32.82 111.31
C LEU A 324 6.47 -34.05 111.51
N GLU A 325 6.08 -34.75 110.44
CA GLU A 325 5.33 -36.01 110.52
C GLU A 325 6.11 -37.07 111.30
N ALA A 326 7.42 -37.18 111.07
CA ALA A 326 8.29 -38.09 111.81
C ALA A 326 8.37 -37.73 113.31
N LEU A 327 8.52 -36.44 113.63
CA LEU A 327 8.50 -35.92 115.01
C LEU A 327 7.17 -36.18 115.70
N VAL A 328 6.04 -35.93 115.02
CA VAL A 328 4.69 -36.19 115.54
C VAL A 328 4.55 -37.69 115.85
N ARG A 329 4.91 -38.58 114.93
CA ARG A 329 4.86 -40.04 115.18
C ARG A 329 5.74 -40.46 116.35
N GLU A 330 6.93 -39.87 116.49
CA GLU A 330 7.82 -40.14 117.63
C GLU A 330 7.20 -39.66 118.95
N LYS A 331 6.58 -38.49 118.95
CA LYS A 331 5.87 -37.95 120.12
C LYS A 331 4.62 -38.76 120.46
N GLU A 332 3.83 -39.18 119.49
CA GLU A 332 2.70 -40.09 119.67
C GLU A 332 3.15 -41.41 120.31
N ARG A 333 4.27 -41.99 119.85
CA ARG A 333 4.87 -43.18 120.49
C ARG A 333 5.31 -42.93 121.92
N GLN A 334 5.92 -41.77 122.20
CA GLN A 334 6.32 -41.40 123.56
C GLN A 334 5.09 -41.23 124.47
N VAL A 335 4.04 -40.58 123.99
CA VAL A 335 2.77 -40.44 124.71
C VAL A 335 2.13 -41.81 124.95
N ALA A 336 2.08 -42.69 123.94
CA ALA A 336 1.58 -44.05 124.11
C ALA A 336 2.38 -44.84 125.16
N ARG A 337 3.71 -44.77 125.15
CA ARG A 337 4.58 -45.40 126.17
C ARG A 337 4.36 -44.81 127.58
N LEU A 338 4.15 -43.50 127.69
CA LEU A 338 3.85 -42.87 128.98
C LEU A 338 2.44 -43.25 129.47
N ALA A 339 1.46 -43.32 128.56
CA ALA A 339 0.10 -43.78 128.84
C ALA A 339 0.06 -45.26 129.26
N GLU A 340 0.99 -46.09 128.78
CA GLU A 340 1.16 -47.49 129.19
C GLU A 340 1.88 -47.65 130.55
N LYS A 341 2.65 -46.64 130.99
CA LYS A 341 3.26 -46.60 132.34
C LYS A 341 2.29 -46.11 133.42
N LEU A 342 1.37 -45.22 133.07
CA LEU A 342 0.35 -44.68 133.98
C LEU A 342 -0.61 -45.69 134.67
N PRO A 343 -0.91 -46.89 134.13
CA PRO A 343 -1.73 -47.89 134.81
C PRO A 343 -0.91 -48.71 135.82
N ARG A 344 0.43 -48.78 135.69
CA ARG A 344 1.27 -49.58 136.60
C ARG A 344 1.59 -48.87 137.92
N GLU A 345 1.49 -47.54 137.97
CA GLU A 345 1.67 -46.77 139.21
C GLU A 345 0.36 -46.58 140.01
N LYS A 346 -0.80 -46.96 139.45
CA LYS A 346 -2.10 -46.81 140.11
C LYS A 346 -2.65 -48.09 140.75
N GLU A 347 -2.00 -49.24 140.57
CA GLU A 347 -2.44 -50.52 141.16
C GLU A 347 -1.71 -50.90 142.47
N GLU A 348 -0.70 -50.15 142.93
CA GLU A 348 0.05 -50.45 144.17
C GLU A 348 -0.34 -49.61 145.41
N ALA A 349 -1.43 -48.83 145.37
CA ALA A 349 -1.73 -47.88 146.46
C ALA A 349 -3.16 -47.95 147.03
N THR A 350 -3.62 -49.14 147.46
CA THR A 350 -4.73 -49.33 148.43
C THR A 350 -4.66 -50.78 148.96
N ALA A 351 -4.53 -51.16 150.23
CA ALA A 351 -4.78 -50.51 151.53
C ALA A 351 -4.09 -51.33 152.68
N PRO A 352 -4.33 -51.04 153.99
CA PRO A 352 -3.38 -50.71 155.06
C PRO A 352 -2.82 -51.94 155.82
N GLU A 353 -1.82 -51.88 156.72
CA GLU A 353 -2.02 -51.59 158.15
C GLU A 353 -0.70 -51.51 158.96
N GLN A 354 -0.56 -50.39 159.69
CA GLN A 354 0.04 -50.17 161.03
C GLN A 354 1.50 -50.58 161.38
N LEU A 355 2.32 -49.53 161.52
CA LEU A 355 3.40 -49.22 162.50
C LEU A 355 3.73 -50.26 163.59
N PRO A 356 5.01 -50.47 163.96
CA PRO A 356 5.69 -49.52 164.87
C PRO A 356 7.22 -49.32 164.70
N ASN A 357 7.68 -48.17 165.20
CA ASN A 357 9.06 -47.78 165.58
C ASN A 357 9.80 -48.89 166.39
N PRO A 358 11.14 -48.86 166.65
CA PRO A 358 12.21 -47.93 166.22
C PRO A 358 13.58 -48.64 165.90
N PHE A 359 14.65 -47.83 165.73
CA PHE A 359 16.10 -48.16 165.88
C PHE A 359 16.94 -48.70 164.68
N THR A 360 17.87 -47.80 164.28
CA THR A 360 19.32 -47.97 164.01
C THR A 360 19.90 -48.37 162.64
N LYS A 361 20.43 -47.32 161.99
CA LYS A 361 21.83 -47.09 161.54
C LYS A 361 22.55 -48.17 160.72
N ARG A 362 22.91 -47.81 159.47
CA ARG A 362 24.21 -48.02 158.77
C ARG A 362 24.10 -47.33 157.39
N LYS A 363 24.78 -46.23 157.08
CA LYS A 363 26.18 -46.00 156.67
C LYS A 363 26.71 -46.90 155.54
N LYS A 364 27.20 -46.21 154.49
CA LYS A 364 28.18 -46.59 153.45
C LYS A 364 27.63 -47.45 152.30
N ASN A 365 28.09 -47.36 151.06
CA ASN A 365 28.95 -46.44 150.27
C ASN A 365 28.97 -47.06 148.85
N SER A 366 29.62 -46.33 147.94
CA SER A 366 30.35 -46.80 146.73
C SER A 366 29.51 -47.02 145.48
N THR A 367 29.57 -46.12 144.49
CA THR A 367 30.60 -46.04 143.42
C THR A 367 30.86 -47.39 142.74
N PHE A 368 30.48 -47.48 141.46
CA PHE A 368 31.40 -47.64 140.33
C PHE A 368 30.78 -47.02 139.07
#